data_AF-R6RD54-F1
#
_entry.id   AF-R6RD54-F1
#
_cell.length_a   1.000
_cell.length_b   1.000
_cell.length_c   1.000
_cell.angle_alpha   90.00
_cell.angle_beta   90.00
_cell.angle_gamma   90.00
#
_symmetry.space_group_name_H-M   'P 1'
#
loop_
_entity.id
_entity.type
_entity.pdbx_description
1 polymer ?
#
loop_
_entity_poly.entity_id
_entity_poly.type
_entity_poly.pdbx_seq_one_letter_code
_entity_poly.pdbx_strand_id
1 'polypeptide(L)' 'MLELINVEDLYENDKIIIMDSIFFNNNKLIENIEIGFKNKSGDIIDIKTIKHIK' A
#
# COMPACT_ATOMS: atom_id res chain seq x y z
N MET A 1 -15.62 4.38 -7.32
CA MET A 1 -14.63 3.65 -8.15
C MET A 1 -13.28 3.83 -7.52
N LEU A 2 -12.62 2.73 -7.18
CA LEU A 2 -11.24 2.72 -6.68
C LEU A 2 -10.33 2.30 -7.84
N GLU A 3 -9.35 3.12 -8.17
CA GLU A 3 -8.43 2.86 -9.28
C GLU A 3 -7.00 3.12 -8.81
N LEU A 4 -6.19 2.07 -8.76
CA LEU A 4 -4.78 2.18 -8.41
C LEU A 4 -4.03 2.86 -9.56
N ILE A 5 -3.29 3.93 -9.25
CA ILE A 5 -2.48 4.68 -10.20
C ILE A 5 -1.03 4.22 -10.13
N ASN A 6 -0.49 4.18 -8.91
CA ASN A 6 0.89 3.79 -8.68
C ASN A 6 1.09 3.17 -7.29
N VAL A 7 2.12 2.35 -7.17
CA VAL A 7 2.62 1.84 -5.90
C VAL A 7 4.15 1.82 -5.96
N GLU A 8 4.81 2.29 -4.90
CA GLU A 8 6.26 2.27 -4.76
C GLU A 8 6.66 1.63 -3.44
N ASP A 9 7.60 0.69 -3.50
CA ASP A 9 8.12 0.00 -2.33
C ASP A 9 9.17 0.88 -1.63
N LEU A 10 8.83 1.36 -0.43
CA LEU A 10 9.71 2.19 0.39
C LEU A 10 10.66 1.34 1.24
N TYR A 11 10.19 0.17 1.66
CA TYR A 11 10.96 -0.78 2.46
C TYR A 11 10.36 -2.18 2.34
N GLU A 12 11.20 -3.19 2.27
CA GLU A 12 10.75 -4.59 2.27
C GLU A 12 11.68 -5.48 3.12
N ASN A 13 11.08 -6.42 3.83
CA ASN A 13 11.77 -7.57 4.41
C ASN A 13 10.90 -8.84 4.34
N ASP A 14 11.32 -9.90 5.02
CA ASP A 14 10.62 -11.19 5.02
C ASP A 14 9.21 -11.13 5.63
N LYS A 15 8.92 -10.15 6.48
CA LYS A 15 7.67 -10.06 7.25
C LYS A 15 6.72 -8.98 6.74
N ILE A 16 7.26 -7.87 6.23
CA ILE A 16 6.47 -6.70 5.86
C ILE A 16 7.02 -6.03 4.60
N ILE A 17 6.14 -5.31 3.93
CA ILE A 17 6.47 -4.32 2.90
C ILE A 17 5.79 -3.00 3.28
N ILE A 18 6.51 -1.89 3.18
CA ILE A 18 5.97 -0.55 3.34
C ILE A 18 5.93 0.08 1.95
N MET A 19 4.76 0.56 1.57
CA MET A 19 4.51 1.08 0.23
C MET A 19 3.94 2.49 0.32
N ASP A 20 4.32 3.35 -0.60
CA ASP A 20 3.55 4.53 -0.95
C ASP A 20 2.56 4.13 -2.05
N SER A 21 1.27 4.39 -1.88
CA SER A 21 0.26 4.05 -2.87
C SER A 21 -0.59 5.26 -3.22
N ILE A 22 -0.82 5.42 -4.53
CA ILE A 22 -1.59 6.51 -5.10
C ILE A 22 -2.75 5.90 -5.86
N PHE A 23 -3.97 6.29 -5.51
CA PHE A 23 -5.18 5.81 -6.18
C PHE A 23 -6.25 6.90 -6.30
N PHE A 24 -7.12 6.75 -7.29
CA PHE A 24 -8.36 7.51 -7.34
C PHE A 24 -9.45 6.80 -6.55
N ASN A 25 -10.13 7.54 -5.69
CA ASN A 25 -11.38 7.12 -5.07
C ASN A 25 -12.46 8.16 -5.36
N ASN A 26 -13.44 7.80 -6.19
CA ASN A 26 -14.54 8.68 -6.58
C ASN A 26 -14.04 10.05 -7.09
N ASN A 27 -13.07 10.02 -8.01
CA ASN A 27 -12.41 11.18 -8.64
C ASN A 27 -11.55 12.04 -7.69
N LYS A 28 -11.31 11.59 -6.45
CA LYS A 28 -10.32 12.20 -5.56
C LYS A 28 -9.03 11.40 -5.61
N LEU A 29 -7.92 12.09 -5.82
CA LEU A 29 -6.59 11.51 -5.65
C LEU A 29 -6.34 11.30 -4.16
N ILE A 30 -5.97 10.07 -3.80
CA ILE A 30 -5.60 9.69 -2.43
C ILE A 30 -4.18 9.15 -2.49
N GLU A 31 -3.37 9.60 -1.55
CA GLU A 31 -1.98 9.17 -1.36
C GLU A 31 -1.87 8.56 0.05
N ASN A 32 -1.37 7.33 0.15
CA ASN A 32 -1.30 6.57 1.38
C ASN A 32 0.08 5.98 1.60
N ILE A 33 0.53 5.97 2.86
CA ILE A 33 1.54 5.01 3.31
C ILE A 33 0.82 3.76 3.80
N GLU A 34 1.16 2.61 3.24
CA GLU A 34 0.56 1.32 3.53
C GLU A 34 1.61 0.33 4.04
N ILE A 35 1.18 -0.60 4.89
CA ILE A 35 1.97 -1.75 5.30
C ILE A 35 1.28 -3.02 4.84
N GLY A 36 1.98 -3.80 4.02
CA GLY A 36 1.61 -5.17 3.67
C GLY A 36 2.28 -6.15 4.62
N PHE A 37 1.52 -7.13 5.12
CA PHE A 37 2.05 -8.23 5.93
C PHE A 37 2.28 -9.45 5.06
N LYS A 38 3.44 -10.07 5.17
CA LYS A 38 3.85 -11.22 4.35
C LYS A 38 3.71 -12.52 5.13
N ASN A 39 3.28 -13.57 4.44
CA ASN A 39 3.37 -14.94 4.94
C ASN A 39 4.81 -15.49 4.77
N LYS A 40 5.06 -16.73 5.21
CA LYS A 40 6.38 -17.37 5.09
C LYS A 40 6.82 -17.63 3.65
N SER A 41 5.90 -17.62 2.70
CA SER A 41 6.18 -17.77 1.26
C SER A 41 6.52 -16.44 0.59
N GLY A 42 6.38 -15.32 1.30
CA GLY A 42 6.58 -13.98 0.78
C GLY A 42 5.32 -13.33 0.21
N ASP A 43 4.16 -14.00 0.23
CA ASP A 43 2.91 -13.42 -0.29
C ASP A 43 2.34 -12.40 0.70
N ILE A 44 1.83 -11.28 0.18
CA ILE A 44 1.08 -10.30 0.98
C ILE A 44 -0.29 -10.89 1.32
N ILE A 45 -0.58 -11.00 2.61
CA ILE A 45 -1.83 -11.59 3.14
C ILE A 45 -2.79 -10.56 3.75
N ASP A 46 -2.29 -9.37 4.10
CA ASP A 46 -3.09 -8.28 4.62
C ASP A 46 -2.39 -6.94 4.31
N ILE A 47 -3.16 -5.88 4.12
CA ILE A 47 -2.67 -4.53 3.87
C ILE A 47 -3.41 -3.56 4.79
N LYS A 48 -2.66 -2.67 5.45
CA LYS A 48 -3.25 -1.61 6.28
C LYS A 48 -2.68 -0.26 5.90
N THR A 49 -3.57 0.74 5.80
CA THR A 49 -3.15 2.13 5.70
C THR A 49 -2.57 2.59 7.04
N ILE A 50 -1.31 3.01 7.03
CA ILE A 50 -0.64 3.63 8.19
C ILE A 50 -1.05 5.09 8.27
N LYS A 51 -1.06 5.79 7.13
CA LYS A 51 -1.32 7.21 7.07
C LYS A 51 -1.89 7.62 5.71
N HIS A 52 -2.95 8.41 5.74
CA HIS A 52 -3.38 9.22 4.60
C HIS A 52 -2.48 10.46 4.53
N ILE A 53 -1.81 10.66 3.40
CA ILE A 53 -0.96 11.83 3.16
C ILE A 53 -1.84 13.00 2.71
N LYS A 54 -2.81 12.73 1.82
CA LYS A 54 -3.59 13.75 1.13
C LYS A 54 -4.99 13.30 0.75
#